data_AF-A0A520J5R6-F1
#
_entry.id   AF-A0A520J5R6-F1
#
_cell.length_a   1.000
_cell.length_b   1.000
_cell.length_c   1.000
_cell.angle_alpha   90.00
_cell.angle_beta   90.00
_cell.angle_gamma   90.00
#
_symmetry.space_group_name_H-M   'P 1'
#
loop_
_entity.id
_entity.type
_entity.pdbx_description
1 polymer ?
#
loop_
_entity_poly.entity_id
_entity_poly.type
_entity_poly.pdbx_seq_one_letter_code
_entity_poly.pdbx_strand_id
1 'polypeptide(L)'
;VDDNGYLMNRQLHLNYYAVKGLLARIYLYKGDLPKALESAETVINANKFAWIQKINLELEQQADLVFSTEHLFALNVTRLNTIYQNGFTATGVSIFYISKASRTEYYDSAAEDFRYLYWYRESDDGNLFLKKYAQRTEAAWPVAYRNKIPMIKLPEVYFIAAEALKSSNITRAAELINTVRTHRGLTATPINADNFDAVLMQEFRKEFIGEGQLFFYYKRKNLARIPKAANYDIISLKGYKLPIPVSEFSNAPGRVDNR
;
A
#
# COMPACT_ATOMS: atom_id res chain seq x y z
N VAL A 1 33.30 -9.66 -5.92
CA VAL A 1 32.75 -9.16 -7.19
C VAL A 1 31.79 -8.05 -6.82
N ASP A 2 32.18 -6.81 -7.05
CA ASP A 2 31.26 -5.67 -6.96
C ASP A 2 30.37 -5.74 -8.20
N ASP A 3 29.08 -5.91 -8.00
CA ASP A 3 28.11 -6.13 -9.08
C ASP A 3 27.38 -4.83 -9.45
N ASN A 4 28.03 -3.69 -9.20
CA ASN A 4 27.47 -2.35 -9.35
C ASN A 4 26.17 -2.15 -8.56
N GLY A 5 26.04 -2.85 -7.42
CA GLY A 5 24.89 -2.75 -6.53
C GLY A 5 23.63 -3.45 -7.04
N TYR A 6 23.70 -4.35 -8.02
CA TYR A 6 22.56 -5.14 -8.50
C TYR A 6 21.94 -6.02 -7.38
N LEU A 7 22.79 -6.70 -6.62
CA LEU A 7 22.43 -7.52 -5.46
C LEU A 7 22.06 -6.63 -4.26
N MET A 8 22.66 -5.45 -4.14
CA MET A 8 22.38 -4.46 -3.07
C MET A 8 21.01 -3.78 -3.24
N ASN A 9 20.59 -3.56 -4.49
CA ASN A 9 19.34 -2.89 -4.87
C ASN A 9 18.31 -3.86 -5.47
N ARG A 10 18.27 -5.11 -5.00
CA ARG A 10 17.30 -6.12 -5.47
C ARG A 10 15.85 -5.68 -5.34
N GLN A 11 15.55 -4.80 -4.38
CA GLN A 11 14.22 -4.22 -4.19
C GLN A 11 13.83 -3.24 -5.31
N LEU A 12 14.79 -2.74 -6.11
CA LEU A 12 14.54 -1.87 -7.27
C LEU A 12 14.38 -2.64 -8.59
N HIS A 13 14.42 -3.97 -8.52
CA HIS A 13 14.28 -4.85 -9.67
C HIS A 13 13.24 -5.94 -9.36
N LEU A 14 12.63 -6.52 -10.40
CA LEU A 14 11.78 -7.69 -10.23
C LEU A 14 12.64 -8.92 -9.90
N ASN A 15 12.92 -9.11 -8.62
CA ASN A 15 13.54 -10.33 -8.10
C ASN A 15 12.51 -11.46 -7.97
N TYR A 16 12.98 -12.68 -7.66
CA TYR A 16 12.13 -13.85 -7.51
C TYR A 16 10.93 -13.63 -6.56
N TYR A 17 11.14 -12.99 -5.41
CA TYR A 17 10.07 -12.74 -4.44
C TYR A 17 9.10 -11.66 -4.91
N ALA A 18 9.58 -10.64 -5.65
CA ALA A 18 8.72 -9.68 -6.31
C ALA A 18 7.79 -10.34 -7.34
N VAL A 19 8.32 -11.27 -8.15
CA VAL A 19 7.52 -12.05 -9.11
C VAL A 19 6.49 -12.91 -8.37
N LYS A 20 6.87 -13.56 -7.26
CA LYS A 20 5.93 -14.34 -6.44
C LYS A 20 4.86 -13.46 -5.80
N GLY A 21 5.20 -12.30 -5.26
CA GLY A 21 4.22 -11.33 -4.75
C GLY A 21 3.26 -10.83 -5.83
N LEU A 22 3.77 -10.57 -7.04
CA LEU A 22 2.94 -10.19 -8.18
C LEU A 22 1.99 -11.31 -8.62
N LEU A 23 2.49 -12.56 -8.69
CA LEU A 23 1.66 -13.73 -8.97
C LEU A 23 0.57 -13.91 -7.91
N ALA A 24 0.89 -13.72 -6.64
CA ALA A 24 -0.10 -13.77 -5.55
C ALA A 24 -1.24 -12.76 -5.80
N ARG A 25 -0.91 -11.52 -6.17
CA ARG A 25 -1.90 -10.48 -6.52
C ARG A 25 -2.73 -10.90 -7.74
N ILE A 26 -2.10 -11.37 -8.81
CA ILE A 26 -2.79 -11.79 -10.05
C ILE A 26 -3.76 -12.94 -9.77
N TYR A 27 -3.31 -13.98 -9.06
CA TYR A 27 -4.15 -15.12 -8.71
C TYR A 27 -5.32 -14.72 -7.81
N LEU A 28 -5.09 -13.83 -6.83
CA LEU A 28 -6.17 -13.28 -6.02
C LEU A 28 -7.22 -12.54 -6.87
N TYR A 29 -6.78 -11.74 -7.84
CA TYR A 29 -7.67 -11.00 -8.74
C TYR A 29 -8.41 -11.92 -9.72
N LYS A 30 -7.78 -13.04 -10.11
CA LYS A 30 -8.39 -14.11 -10.92
C LYS A 30 -9.40 -14.96 -10.12
N GLY A 31 -9.35 -14.94 -8.78
CA GLY A 31 -10.14 -15.82 -7.91
C GLY A 31 -9.51 -17.20 -7.66
N ASP A 32 -8.26 -17.40 -8.06
CA ASP A 32 -7.50 -18.64 -7.89
C ASP A 32 -6.81 -18.66 -6.52
N LEU A 33 -7.62 -18.80 -5.46
CA LEU A 33 -7.17 -18.68 -4.07
C LEU A 33 -6.03 -19.66 -3.70
N PRO A 34 -6.04 -20.94 -4.12
CA PRO A 34 -4.93 -21.85 -3.83
C PRO A 34 -3.60 -21.36 -4.40
N LYS A 35 -3.58 -20.87 -5.65
CA LYS A 35 -2.36 -20.33 -6.26
C LYS A 35 -1.94 -18.98 -5.69
N ALA A 36 -2.90 -18.17 -5.26
CA ALA A 36 -2.62 -16.93 -4.54
C ALA A 36 -1.91 -17.21 -3.22
N LEU A 37 -2.42 -18.17 -2.44
CA LEU A 37 -1.83 -18.60 -1.19
C LEU A 37 -0.42 -19.18 -1.39
N GLU A 38 -0.25 -20.14 -2.30
CA GLU A 38 1.05 -20.76 -2.61
C GLU A 38 2.13 -19.70 -2.93
N SER A 39 1.75 -18.71 -3.74
CA SER A 39 2.65 -17.62 -4.14
C SER A 39 2.98 -16.68 -2.98
N ALA A 40 1.99 -16.35 -2.14
CA ALA A 40 2.17 -15.51 -0.96
C ALA A 40 3.03 -16.20 0.11
N GLU A 41 2.76 -17.47 0.42
CA GLU A 41 3.52 -18.26 1.38
C GLU A 41 4.98 -18.44 0.96
N THR A 42 5.25 -18.54 -0.35
CA THR A 42 6.64 -18.55 -0.86
C THR A 42 7.42 -17.32 -0.40
N VAL A 43 6.78 -16.13 -0.39
CA VAL A 43 7.43 -14.89 0.06
C VAL A 43 7.53 -14.85 1.59
N ILE A 44 6.42 -15.17 2.28
CA ILE A 44 6.33 -15.12 3.74
C ILE A 44 7.37 -16.07 4.37
N ASN A 45 7.43 -17.32 3.91
CA ASN A 45 8.30 -18.35 4.47
C ASN A 45 9.78 -18.16 4.11
N ALA A 46 10.08 -17.30 3.12
CA ALA A 46 11.46 -17.02 2.75
C ALA A 46 12.23 -16.25 3.82
N ASN A 47 11.52 -15.49 4.68
CA ASN A 47 12.10 -14.68 5.76
C ASN A 47 13.26 -13.78 5.27
N LYS A 48 13.10 -13.18 4.07
CA LYS A 48 14.13 -12.32 3.44
C LYS A 48 13.83 -10.82 3.54
N PHE A 49 12.67 -10.45 4.04
CA PHE A 49 12.24 -9.07 4.19
C PHE A 49 12.01 -8.80 5.67
N ALA A 50 12.69 -7.80 6.21
CA ALA A 50 12.57 -7.43 7.61
C ALA A 50 11.43 -6.43 7.78
N TRP A 51 10.63 -6.62 8.81
CA TRP A 51 9.64 -5.63 9.23
C TRP A 51 10.31 -4.36 9.70
N ILE A 52 9.69 -3.22 9.41
CA ILE A 52 10.09 -1.95 10.00
C ILE A 52 10.03 -2.04 11.53
N GLN A 53 11.02 -1.47 12.21
CA GLN A 53 11.03 -1.36 13.66
C GLN A 53 10.83 0.09 14.10
N LYS A 54 10.30 0.29 15.31
CA LYS A 54 10.05 1.62 15.87
C LYS A 54 11.31 2.50 15.88
N ILE A 55 12.47 1.92 16.19
CA ILE A 55 13.77 2.62 16.20
C ILE A 55 14.12 3.23 14.84
N ASN A 56 13.61 2.68 13.74
CA ASN A 56 13.82 3.23 12.39
C ASN A 56 12.93 4.45 12.10
N LEU A 57 12.05 4.86 13.03
CA LEU A 57 11.05 5.91 12.85
C LEU A 57 11.17 7.03 13.89
N GLU A 58 11.67 6.73 15.08
CA GLU A 58 11.71 7.66 16.22
C GLU A 58 12.61 8.89 15.98
N LEU A 59 13.74 8.70 15.31
CA LEU A 59 14.61 9.81 14.92
C LEU A 59 14.14 10.38 13.59
N GLU A 60 13.38 11.47 13.63
CA GLU A 60 12.72 12.04 12.46
C GLU A 60 13.70 12.26 11.28
N GLN A 61 14.89 12.78 11.55
CA GLN A 61 15.93 13.09 10.55
C GLN A 61 16.50 11.83 9.85
N GLN A 62 16.28 10.64 10.43
CA GLN A 62 16.77 9.35 9.93
C GLN A 62 15.64 8.39 9.55
N ALA A 63 14.37 8.82 9.68
CA ALA A 63 13.23 7.94 9.62
C ALA A 63 13.05 7.30 8.23
N ASP A 64 12.80 5.98 8.20
CA ASP A 64 12.36 5.23 7.02
C ASP A 64 10.84 5.26 6.92
N LEU A 65 10.28 6.34 6.37
CA LEU A 65 8.82 6.50 6.26
C LEU A 65 8.20 5.68 5.12
N VAL A 66 9.01 5.15 4.20
CA VAL A 66 8.52 4.28 3.11
C VAL A 66 8.49 2.79 3.51
N PHE A 67 9.07 2.44 4.67
CA PHE A 67 9.23 1.07 5.15
C PHE A 67 10.02 0.21 4.16
N SER A 68 11.18 0.72 3.74
CA SER A 68 11.98 0.18 2.64
C SER A 68 12.41 -1.28 2.83
N THR A 69 12.58 -1.74 4.08
CA THR A 69 12.97 -3.12 4.39
C THR A 69 11.92 -4.15 3.99
N GLU A 70 10.67 -3.72 3.82
CA GLU A 70 9.52 -4.55 3.47
C GLU A 70 9.22 -4.57 1.96
N HIS A 71 10.00 -3.85 1.14
CA HIS A 71 9.75 -3.75 -0.30
C HIS A 71 10.21 -5.02 -1.00
N LEU A 72 9.27 -5.74 -1.62
CA LEU A 72 9.60 -6.78 -2.58
C LEU A 72 10.08 -6.16 -3.89
N PHE A 73 9.38 -5.11 -4.32
CA PHE A 73 9.70 -4.30 -5.48
C PHE A 73 9.26 -2.85 -5.29
N ALA A 74 10.13 -1.92 -5.69
CA ALA A 74 9.92 -0.48 -5.67
C ALA A 74 10.53 0.17 -6.92
N LEU A 75 9.97 1.30 -7.33
CA LEU A 75 10.54 2.13 -8.37
C LEU A 75 11.56 3.10 -7.77
N ASN A 76 12.65 3.36 -8.51
CA ASN A 76 13.55 4.48 -8.24
C ASN A 76 13.09 5.71 -9.03
N VAL A 77 12.44 6.65 -8.35
CA VAL A 77 11.86 7.86 -8.93
C VAL A 77 12.75 9.06 -8.57
N THR A 78 13.67 9.41 -9.46
CA THR A 78 14.66 10.49 -9.24
C THR A 78 14.03 11.87 -9.00
N ARG A 79 12.79 12.08 -9.46
CA ARG A 79 12.01 13.31 -9.27
C ARG A 79 11.08 13.25 -8.05
N LEU A 80 11.25 12.26 -7.16
CA LEU A 80 10.31 12.04 -6.04
C LEU A 80 10.21 13.26 -5.12
N ASN A 81 11.29 14.02 -4.92
CA ASN A 81 11.22 15.26 -4.16
C ASN A 81 10.24 16.26 -4.79
N THR A 82 10.32 16.48 -6.11
CA THR A 82 9.38 17.39 -6.81
C THR A 82 7.93 16.90 -6.71
N ILE A 83 7.70 15.60 -6.87
CA ILE A 83 6.36 15.00 -6.71
C ILE A 83 5.85 15.22 -5.28
N TYR A 84 6.72 14.99 -4.29
CA TYR A 84 6.40 15.21 -2.88
C TYR A 84 6.04 16.66 -2.59
N GLN A 85 6.87 17.61 -3.01
CA GLN A 85 6.63 19.04 -2.79
C GLN A 85 5.36 19.54 -3.47
N ASN A 86 5.03 19.02 -4.66
CA ASN A 86 3.83 19.47 -5.39
C ASN A 86 2.53 18.83 -4.89
N GLY A 87 2.60 17.59 -4.40
CA GLY A 87 1.42 16.77 -4.10
C GLY A 87 1.15 16.55 -2.62
N PHE A 88 2.15 16.64 -1.74
CA PHE A 88 2.03 16.20 -0.35
C PHE A 88 2.55 17.25 0.64
N THR A 89 2.51 18.53 0.28
CA THR A 89 2.78 19.66 1.19
C THR A 89 1.74 20.76 1.01
N ALA A 90 1.59 21.61 2.02
CA ALA A 90 0.62 22.71 2.00
C ALA A 90 0.93 23.79 0.95
N THR A 91 2.17 23.84 0.45
CA THR A 91 2.62 24.81 -0.55
C THR A 91 2.66 24.25 -1.98
N GLY A 92 2.17 23.02 -2.17
CA GLY A 92 2.13 22.35 -3.47
C GLY A 92 1.12 22.94 -4.46
N VAL A 93 1.15 22.44 -5.69
CA VAL A 93 0.27 22.89 -6.80
C VAL A 93 -0.77 21.84 -7.21
N SER A 94 -0.67 20.61 -6.72
CA SER A 94 -1.62 19.52 -7.01
C SER A 94 -1.82 18.69 -5.75
N ILE A 95 -2.31 19.39 -4.72
CA ILE A 95 -2.26 18.95 -3.33
C ILE A 95 -3.20 17.77 -3.06
N PHE A 96 -2.69 16.80 -2.31
CA PHE A 96 -3.43 15.75 -1.64
C PHE A 96 -3.20 15.82 -0.12
N TYR A 97 -4.28 15.89 0.64
CA TYR A 97 -4.30 15.77 2.10
C TYR A 97 -5.52 14.96 2.54
N ILE A 98 -5.52 14.51 3.79
CA ILE A 98 -6.72 13.99 4.46
C ILE A 98 -7.12 14.91 5.60
N SER A 99 -8.41 14.92 5.96
CA SER A 99 -8.86 15.66 7.14
C SER A 99 -8.57 14.88 8.43
N LYS A 100 -8.56 15.57 9.58
CA LYS A 100 -8.49 14.92 10.91
C LYS A 100 -9.55 13.83 11.07
N ALA A 101 -10.79 14.12 10.67
CA ALA A 101 -11.88 13.15 10.70
C ALA A 101 -11.58 11.89 9.86
N SER A 102 -10.99 12.05 8.67
CA SER A 102 -10.56 10.88 7.86
C SER A 102 -9.46 10.08 8.53
N ARG A 103 -8.48 10.74 9.17
CA ARG A 103 -7.45 10.02 9.93
C ARG A 103 -8.08 9.28 11.10
N THR A 104 -8.96 9.91 11.89
CA THR A 104 -9.65 9.25 13.00
C THR A 104 -10.52 8.07 12.53
N GLU A 105 -11.19 8.17 11.39
CA GLU A 105 -11.94 7.05 10.80
C GLU A 105 -11.02 5.89 10.39
N TYR A 106 -9.83 6.19 9.90
CA TYR A 106 -8.93 5.18 9.35
C TYR A 106 -8.11 4.48 10.42
N TYR A 107 -7.86 5.11 11.56
CA TYR A 107 -6.96 4.61 12.60
C TYR A 107 -7.68 4.50 13.94
N ASP A 108 -7.85 3.26 14.40
CA ASP A 108 -8.57 2.95 15.65
C ASP A 108 -7.75 3.26 16.92
N SER A 109 -6.42 3.41 16.80
CA SER A 109 -5.52 3.78 17.90
C SER A 109 -4.49 4.80 17.44
N ALA A 110 -4.53 5.98 18.05
CA ALA A 110 -3.64 7.10 17.76
C ALA A 110 -2.27 7.00 18.46
N ALA A 111 -2.17 6.21 19.53
CA ALA A 111 -1.00 6.25 20.42
C ALA A 111 0.11 5.28 20.02
N GLU A 112 -0.19 4.28 19.18
CA GLU A 112 0.71 3.15 18.96
C GLU A 112 0.96 2.85 17.47
N ASP A 113 -0.01 3.13 16.58
CA ASP A 113 0.14 2.82 15.16
C ASP A 113 1.23 3.71 14.54
N PHE A 114 2.33 3.09 14.08
CA PHE A 114 3.45 3.80 13.45
C PHE A 114 2.99 4.68 12.28
N ARG A 115 1.97 4.25 11.55
CA ARG A 115 1.41 4.96 10.40
C ARG A 115 0.65 6.20 10.85
N TYR A 116 -0.06 6.12 11.97
CA TYR A 116 -0.72 7.28 12.57
C TYR A 116 0.31 8.29 13.09
N LEU A 117 1.30 7.79 13.84
CA LEU A 117 2.30 8.60 14.54
C LEU A 117 3.25 9.33 13.59
N TYR A 118 3.72 8.67 12.52
CA TYR A 118 4.87 9.15 11.75
C TYR A 118 4.55 9.58 10.32
N TRP A 119 3.44 9.17 9.72
CA TRP A 119 3.17 9.44 8.29
C TRP A 119 2.48 10.77 8.00
N TYR A 120 2.04 11.54 8.99
CA TYR A 120 1.31 12.77 8.71
C TYR A 120 2.01 13.99 9.28
N ARG A 121 2.01 15.07 8.50
CA ARG A 121 2.29 16.43 8.95
C ARG A 121 0.99 17.20 8.92
N GLU A 122 0.66 17.85 10.03
CA GLU A 122 -0.48 18.75 10.10
C GLU A 122 -0.06 20.15 9.64
N SER A 123 -0.90 20.81 8.83
CA SER A 123 -0.78 22.25 8.54
C SER A 123 -1.56 23.08 9.55
N ASP A 124 -1.38 24.40 9.52
CA ASP A 124 -2.09 25.33 10.41
C ASP A 124 -3.63 25.23 10.28
N ASP A 125 -4.14 24.96 9.07
CA ASP A 125 -5.57 24.72 8.81
C ASP A 125 -6.09 23.34 9.28
N GLY A 126 -5.23 22.52 9.91
CA GLY A 126 -5.59 21.18 10.38
C GLY A 126 -5.65 20.09 9.31
N ASN A 127 -5.16 20.36 8.09
CA ASN A 127 -5.04 19.37 7.02
C ASN A 127 -3.83 18.46 7.25
N LEU A 128 -3.98 17.16 6.96
CA LEU A 128 -2.96 16.16 7.20
C LEU A 128 -2.32 15.68 5.89
N PHE A 129 -1.05 16.02 5.72
CA PHE A 129 -0.26 15.73 4.53
C PHE A 129 0.62 14.50 4.74
N LEU A 130 0.67 13.62 3.75
CA LEU A 130 1.39 12.36 3.84
C LEU A 130 2.91 12.58 3.71
N LYS A 131 3.67 12.30 4.76
CA LYS A 131 5.14 12.37 4.82
C LYS A 131 5.85 11.15 4.20
N LYS A 132 5.11 10.09 3.84
CA LYS A 132 5.65 8.81 3.33
C LYS A 132 6.72 9.02 2.25
N TYR A 133 6.53 9.96 1.33
CA TYR A 133 7.44 10.23 0.21
C TYR A 133 8.37 11.43 0.42
N ALA A 134 8.42 12.00 1.63
CA ALA A 134 9.29 13.12 1.94
C ALA A 134 10.75 12.77 1.63
N GLN A 135 11.42 13.61 0.85
CA GLN A 135 12.85 13.49 0.60
C GLN A 135 13.61 14.38 1.58
N ARG A 136 14.61 13.79 2.22
CA ARG A 136 15.47 14.41 3.22
C ARG A 136 16.87 14.63 2.64
N THR A 137 17.55 15.66 3.11
CA THR A 137 18.91 16.04 2.67
C THR A 137 19.95 15.80 3.75
N GLU A 138 19.51 15.40 4.95
CA GLU A 138 20.34 15.11 6.10
C GLU A 138 21.38 14.03 5.75
N ALA A 139 22.64 14.29 6.09
CA ALA A 139 23.75 13.39 5.76
C ALA A 139 23.56 11.98 6.37
N ALA A 140 22.95 11.91 7.56
CA ALA A 140 22.63 10.66 8.25
C ALA A 140 21.43 9.92 7.67
N TRP A 141 20.65 10.50 6.73
CA TRP A 141 19.48 9.84 6.17
C TRP A 141 19.91 8.80 5.11
N PRO A 142 19.64 7.49 5.33
CA PRO A 142 20.16 6.43 4.48
C PRO A 142 19.75 6.55 3.01
N VAL A 143 20.71 6.32 2.11
CA VAL A 143 20.49 6.32 0.66
C VAL A 143 19.45 5.27 0.25
N ALA A 144 19.36 4.17 1.00
CA ALA A 144 18.40 3.10 0.78
C ALA A 144 16.92 3.54 0.90
N TYR A 145 16.61 4.71 1.46
CA TYR A 145 15.22 5.19 1.61
C TYR A 145 14.84 6.20 0.52
N ARG A 146 15.84 6.74 -0.19
CA ARG A 146 15.68 7.84 -1.15
C ARG A 146 14.98 7.37 -2.41
N ASN A 147 14.17 8.23 -3.01
CA ASN A 147 13.57 8.04 -4.33
C ASN A 147 12.76 6.73 -4.50
N LYS A 148 12.32 6.08 -3.41
CA LYS A 148 11.57 4.82 -3.49
C LYS A 148 10.07 5.03 -3.50
N ILE A 149 9.40 4.46 -4.50
CA ILE A 149 7.94 4.23 -4.46
C ILE A 149 7.69 2.72 -4.42
N PRO A 150 7.11 2.16 -3.34
CA PRO A 150 6.80 0.75 -3.28
C PRO A 150 5.74 0.37 -4.30
N MET A 151 5.95 -0.77 -4.97
CA MET A 151 5.02 -1.35 -5.93
C MET A 151 4.42 -2.66 -5.41
N ILE A 152 5.21 -3.43 -4.66
CA ILE A 152 4.82 -4.68 -3.98
C ILE A 152 5.56 -4.72 -2.64
N LYS A 153 4.83 -4.94 -1.55
CA LYS A 153 5.43 -4.99 -0.19
C LYS A 153 4.96 -6.21 0.60
N LEU A 154 5.73 -6.55 1.63
CA LEU A 154 5.48 -7.67 2.52
C LEU A 154 4.05 -7.69 3.12
N PRO A 155 3.48 -6.60 3.65
CA PRO A 155 2.11 -6.61 4.17
C PRO A 155 1.07 -7.09 3.15
N GLU A 156 1.29 -6.78 1.87
CA GLU A 156 0.37 -7.17 0.80
C GLU A 156 0.26 -8.68 0.67
N VAL A 157 1.39 -9.41 0.72
CA VAL A 157 1.37 -10.87 0.61
C VAL A 157 0.73 -11.51 1.85
N TYR A 158 0.89 -10.92 3.04
CA TYR A 158 0.17 -11.36 4.23
C TYR A 158 -1.35 -11.19 4.08
N PHE A 159 -1.80 -10.04 3.57
CA PHE A 159 -3.22 -9.79 3.31
C PHE A 159 -3.79 -10.69 2.21
N ILE A 160 -3.02 -10.98 1.15
CA ILE A 160 -3.42 -11.92 0.10
C ILE A 160 -3.57 -13.34 0.67
N ALA A 161 -2.59 -13.81 1.45
CA ALA A 161 -2.65 -15.12 2.10
C ALA A 161 -3.84 -15.21 3.08
N ALA A 162 -4.08 -14.15 3.87
CA ALA A 162 -5.22 -14.08 4.77
C ALA A 162 -6.55 -14.19 4.00
N GLU A 163 -6.72 -13.44 2.92
CA GLU A 163 -7.94 -13.48 2.11
C GLU A 163 -8.15 -14.85 1.44
N ALA A 164 -7.08 -15.49 0.97
CA ALA A 164 -7.13 -16.83 0.40
C ALA A 164 -7.51 -17.92 1.42
N LEU A 165 -7.18 -17.72 2.70
CA LEU A 165 -7.48 -18.64 3.79
C LEU A 165 -8.80 -18.37 4.49
N LYS A 166 -9.46 -17.22 4.26
CA LYS A 166 -10.65 -16.77 4.98
C LYS A 166 -11.70 -17.89 5.16
N SER A 167 -12.04 -18.59 4.08
CA SER A 167 -13.12 -19.58 4.07
C SER A 167 -12.71 -20.97 4.56
N SER A 168 -11.41 -21.30 4.52
CA SER A 168 -10.90 -22.64 4.82
C SER A 168 -10.19 -22.73 6.17
N ASN A 169 -9.59 -21.63 6.64
CA ASN A 169 -8.88 -21.54 7.91
C ASN A 169 -8.87 -20.10 8.44
N ILE A 170 -10.00 -19.69 9.03
CA ILE A 170 -10.18 -18.35 9.58
C ILE A 170 -9.18 -18.01 10.68
N THR A 171 -8.75 -19.00 11.48
CA THR A 171 -7.74 -18.80 12.53
C THR A 171 -6.42 -18.34 11.94
N ARG A 172 -5.91 -19.05 10.91
CA ARG A 172 -4.67 -18.66 10.25
C ARG A 172 -4.82 -17.33 9.50
N ALA A 173 -5.98 -17.09 8.89
CA ALA A 173 -6.26 -15.82 8.22
C ALA A 173 -6.21 -14.63 9.21
N ALA A 174 -6.76 -14.80 10.42
CA ALA A 174 -6.70 -13.82 11.51
C ALA A 174 -5.26 -13.58 11.97
N GLU A 175 -4.46 -14.63 12.16
CA GLU A 175 -3.05 -14.53 12.54
C GLU A 175 -2.21 -13.73 11.52
N LEU A 176 -2.47 -13.93 10.22
CA LEU A 176 -1.75 -13.23 9.15
C LEU A 176 -2.04 -11.72 9.16
N ILE A 177 -3.30 -11.31 9.36
CA ILE A 177 -3.64 -9.89 9.51
C ILE A 177 -3.02 -9.33 10.81
N ASN A 178 -3.14 -10.06 11.91
CA ASN A 178 -2.60 -9.63 13.20
C ASN A 178 -1.07 -9.54 13.18
N THR A 179 -0.37 -10.33 12.37
CA THR A 179 1.08 -10.21 12.16
C THR A 179 1.43 -8.83 11.59
N VAL A 180 0.70 -8.36 10.58
CA VAL A 180 0.91 -7.00 10.05
C VAL A 180 0.63 -5.96 11.13
N ARG A 181 -0.48 -6.12 11.87
CA ARG A 181 -0.87 -5.18 12.94
C ARG A 181 0.20 -5.03 14.02
N THR A 182 0.75 -6.14 14.53
CA THR A 182 1.78 -6.11 15.57
C THR A 182 3.07 -5.47 15.08
N HIS A 183 3.42 -5.66 13.80
CA HIS A 183 4.53 -4.96 13.15
C HIS A 183 4.23 -3.49 12.79
N ARG A 184 3.06 -2.97 13.16
CA ARG A 184 2.72 -1.54 13.14
C ARG A 184 2.58 -0.95 14.54
N GLY A 185 2.95 -1.71 15.58
CA GLY A 185 2.84 -1.29 16.97
C GLY A 185 1.47 -1.54 17.59
N LEU A 186 0.52 -2.13 16.85
CA LEU A 186 -0.82 -2.41 17.35
C LEU A 186 -0.89 -3.74 18.09
N THR A 187 -1.85 -3.86 19.00
CA THR A 187 -2.21 -5.15 19.57
C THR A 187 -3.02 -5.99 18.58
N ALA A 188 -2.90 -7.32 18.72
CA ALA A 188 -3.74 -8.26 18.01
C ALA A 188 -5.21 -8.04 18.39
N THR A 189 -6.10 -8.17 17.42
CA THR A 189 -7.55 -8.04 17.62
C THR A 189 -8.26 -9.34 17.26
N PRO A 190 -9.40 -9.67 17.89
CA PRO A 190 -10.20 -10.82 17.49
C PRO A 190 -10.73 -10.65 16.06
N ILE A 191 -10.42 -11.62 15.20
CA ILE A 191 -10.91 -11.67 13.81
C ILE A 191 -11.59 -13.02 13.59
N ASN A 192 -12.81 -12.99 13.09
CA ASN A 192 -13.63 -14.15 12.76
C ASN A 192 -14.30 -13.94 11.39
N ALA A 193 -15.11 -14.91 10.94
CA ALA A 193 -15.71 -14.85 9.61
C ALA A 193 -16.60 -13.61 9.39
N ASP A 194 -17.27 -13.13 10.46
CA ASP A 194 -18.23 -12.03 10.40
C ASP A 194 -17.55 -10.67 10.23
N ASN A 195 -16.40 -10.46 10.88
CA ASN A 195 -15.69 -9.18 10.86
C ASN A 195 -14.47 -9.13 9.93
N PHE A 196 -14.06 -10.27 9.36
CA PHE A 196 -12.83 -10.39 8.58
C PHE A 196 -12.68 -9.34 7.47
N ASP A 197 -13.68 -9.18 6.60
CA ASP A 197 -13.57 -8.26 5.47
C ASP A 197 -13.47 -6.80 5.93
N ALA A 198 -14.17 -6.44 7.00
CA ALA A 198 -14.11 -5.09 7.58
C ALA A 198 -12.71 -4.80 8.14
N VAL A 199 -12.16 -5.73 8.92
CA VAL A 199 -10.81 -5.58 9.50
C VAL A 199 -9.75 -5.57 8.41
N LEU A 200 -9.82 -6.49 7.43
CA LEU A 200 -8.88 -6.54 6.31
C LEU A 200 -8.91 -5.24 5.50
N MET A 201 -10.10 -4.72 5.18
CA MET A 201 -10.24 -3.45 4.47
C MET A 201 -9.64 -2.30 5.27
N GLN A 202 -9.89 -2.21 6.58
CA GLN A 202 -9.30 -1.18 7.43
C GLN A 202 -7.77 -1.25 7.44
N GLU A 203 -7.19 -2.43 7.66
CA GLU A 203 -5.73 -2.58 7.64
C GLU A 203 -5.11 -2.30 6.28
N PHE A 204 -5.76 -2.74 5.19
CA PHE A 204 -5.33 -2.44 3.83
C PHE A 204 -5.36 -0.93 3.57
N ARG A 205 -6.39 -0.23 4.07
CA ARG A 205 -6.52 1.23 3.95
C ARG A 205 -5.44 1.98 4.69
N LYS A 206 -5.16 1.59 5.93
CA LYS A 206 -4.08 2.17 6.74
C LYS A 206 -2.74 1.98 6.05
N GLU A 207 -2.50 0.80 5.47
CA GLU A 207 -1.19 0.42 4.92
C GLU A 207 -0.87 1.09 3.57
N PHE A 208 -1.82 1.12 2.64
CA PHE A 208 -1.58 1.49 1.23
C PHE A 208 -1.97 2.93 0.85
N ILE A 209 -2.23 3.81 1.83
CA ILE A 209 -2.46 5.22 1.51
C ILE A 209 -1.26 5.82 0.78
N GLY A 210 -1.53 6.49 -0.35
CA GLY A 210 -0.51 7.05 -1.25
C GLY A 210 0.09 6.08 -2.27
N GLU A 211 -0.22 4.78 -2.21
CA GLU A 211 0.45 3.74 -3.02
C GLU A 211 -0.38 3.24 -4.22
N GLY A 212 -1.53 3.87 -4.48
CA GLY A 212 -2.37 3.56 -5.65
C GLY A 212 -3.13 2.23 -5.60
N GLN A 213 -3.06 1.47 -4.49
CA GLN A 213 -3.71 0.15 -4.41
C GLN A 213 -5.18 0.20 -3.99
N LEU A 214 -5.61 1.24 -3.27
CA LEU A 214 -6.97 1.29 -2.70
C LEU A 214 -8.08 1.28 -3.75
N PHE A 215 -7.90 1.98 -4.86
CA PHE A 215 -8.85 1.96 -5.97
C PHE A 215 -9.06 0.53 -6.50
N PHE A 216 -7.98 -0.21 -6.71
CA PHE A 216 -8.04 -1.58 -7.22
C PHE A 216 -8.60 -2.57 -6.19
N TYR A 217 -8.33 -2.35 -4.90
CA TYR A 217 -8.97 -3.10 -3.81
C TYR A 217 -10.50 -2.95 -3.87
N TYR A 218 -11.02 -1.71 -3.91
CA TYR A 218 -12.46 -1.46 -3.96
C TYR A 218 -13.10 -2.01 -5.23
N LYS A 219 -12.40 -1.87 -6.38
CA LYS A 219 -12.82 -2.45 -7.65
C LYS A 219 -12.97 -3.97 -7.58
N ARG A 220 -11.95 -4.69 -7.09
CA ARG A 220 -11.96 -6.16 -7.03
C ARG A 220 -13.02 -6.67 -6.06
N LYS A 221 -13.21 -5.99 -4.93
CA LYS A 221 -14.25 -6.33 -3.95
C LYS A 221 -15.65 -5.90 -4.42
N ASN A 222 -15.76 -5.28 -5.60
CA ASN A 222 -17.00 -4.79 -6.18
C ASN A 222 -17.80 -3.93 -5.20
N LEU A 223 -17.13 -2.98 -4.54
CA LEU A 223 -17.80 -2.08 -3.59
C LEU A 223 -18.50 -0.96 -4.34
N ALA A 224 -19.77 -0.70 -4.01
CA ALA A 224 -20.55 0.39 -4.60
C ALA A 224 -20.00 1.78 -4.27
N ARG A 225 -19.19 1.90 -3.22
CA ARG A 225 -18.67 3.18 -2.71
C ARG A 225 -17.17 3.12 -2.50
N ILE A 226 -16.48 4.14 -2.99
CA ILE A 226 -15.14 4.51 -2.53
C ILE A 226 -15.35 5.54 -1.41
N PRO A 227 -14.77 5.36 -0.21
CA PRO A 227 -14.93 6.30 0.89
C PRO A 227 -14.67 7.75 0.44
N LYS A 228 -15.57 8.66 0.81
CA LYS A 228 -15.53 10.09 0.48
C LYS A 228 -15.60 10.47 -1.01
N ALA A 229 -15.97 9.54 -1.91
CA ALA A 229 -16.72 9.98 -3.07
C ALA A 229 -18.01 10.70 -2.59
N ALA A 230 -18.65 11.54 -3.41
CA ALA A 230 -20.03 11.91 -3.12
C ALA A 230 -20.88 10.61 -2.99
N ASN A 231 -22.17 10.70 -2.65
CA ASN A 231 -23.07 9.53 -2.61
C ASN A 231 -23.34 8.92 -4.01
N TYR A 232 -22.28 8.74 -4.79
CA TYR A 232 -22.22 8.08 -6.07
C TYR A 232 -22.06 6.58 -5.84
N ASP A 233 -22.98 5.83 -6.44
CA ASP A 233 -22.78 4.42 -6.67
C ASP A 233 -21.82 4.25 -7.85
N ILE A 234 -20.56 3.94 -7.53
CA ILE A 234 -19.47 3.79 -8.51
C ILE A 234 -19.73 2.61 -9.45
N ILE A 235 -20.47 1.60 -9.01
CA ILE A 235 -20.85 0.46 -9.88
C ILE A 235 -21.87 0.94 -10.91
N SER A 236 -22.94 1.59 -10.46
CA SER A 236 -23.98 2.14 -11.34
C SER A 236 -23.41 3.14 -12.34
N LEU A 237 -22.43 3.96 -11.92
CA LEU A 237 -21.73 4.90 -12.80
C LEU A 237 -20.68 4.26 -13.72
N LYS A 238 -20.44 2.95 -13.62
CA LYS A 238 -19.32 2.25 -14.28
C LYS A 238 -17.96 2.90 -13.98
N GLY A 239 -17.82 3.56 -12.83
CA GLY A 239 -16.68 4.42 -12.46
C GLY A 239 -15.37 3.68 -12.21
N TYR A 240 -15.40 2.34 -12.12
CA TYR A 240 -14.19 1.51 -12.05
C TYR A 240 -13.49 1.31 -13.41
N LYS A 241 -14.07 1.81 -14.50
CA LYS A 241 -13.50 1.80 -15.85
C LYS A 241 -13.21 3.23 -16.27
N LEU A 242 -11.93 3.52 -16.53
CA LEU A 242 -11.55 4.79 -17.16
C LEU A 242 -12.02 4.77 -18.62
N PRO A 243 -12.56 5.88 -19.16
CA PRO A 243 -12.96 5.93 -20.56
C PRO A 243 -11.76 5.64 -21.46
N ILE A 244 -12.00 4.90 -22.54
CA ILE A 244 -10.97 4.71 -23.58
C ILE A 244 -10.69 6.09 -24.21
N PRO A 245 -9.41 6.52 -24.33
CA PRO A 245 -9.10 7.77 -25.03
C PRO A 245 -9.66 7.76 -26.46
N VAL A 246 -10.27 8.87 -26.90
CA VAL A 246 -10.91 8.99 -28.22
C VAL A 246 -9.98 8.63 -29.37
N SER A 247 -8.68 8.94 -29.23
CA SER A 247 -7.64 8.58 -30.19
C SER A 247 -7.52 7.06 -30.44
N GLU A 248 -7.89 6.22 -29.48
CA GLU A 248 -7.75 4.77 -29.57
C GLU A 248 -8.84 4.09 -30.41
N PHE A 249 -9.99 4.72 -30.63
CA PHE A 249 -11.09 4.13 -31.42
C PHE A 249 -11.52 4.98 -32.63
N SER A 250 -11.14 6.26 -32.68
CA SER A 250 -11.34 7.10 -33.88
C SER A 250 -10.54 6.60 -35.10
N ASN A 251 -9.37 5.97 -34.89
CA ASN A 251 -8.47 5.54 -35.96
C ASN A 251 -8.32 4.01 -36.08
N ALA A 252 -9.09 3.22 -35.33
CA ALA A 252 -8.96 1.78 -35.25
C ALA A 252 -10.33 1.08 -35.43
N PRO A 253 -10.68 0.65 -36.65
CA PRO A 253 -11.93 -0.07 -36.89
C PRO A 253 -11.99 -1.33 -36.01
N GLY A 254 -13.08 -1.47 -35.25
CA GLY A 254 -13.34 -2.63 -34.38
C GLY A 254 -13.14 -2.41 -32.88
N ARG A 255 -12.68 -1.23 -32.44
CA ARG A 255 -12.66 -0.86 -31.02
C ARG A 255 -13.93 -0.11 -30.64
N VAL A 256 -14.57 -0.53 -29.56
CA VAL A 256 -15.78 0.11 -29.00
C VAL A 256 -15.45 0.78 -27.66
N ASP A 257 -16.17 1.84 -27.32
CA ASP A 257 -16.10 2.47 -26.00
C ASP A 257 -16.39 1.42 -24.91
N ASN A 258 -15.72 1.54 -23.76
CA ASN A 258 -15.91 0.65 -22.61
C ASN A 258 -17.06 1.10 -21.68
N ARG A 259 -17.78 2.15 -22.06
CA ARG A 259 -19.03 2.62 -21.43
C ARG A 259 -20.27 1.94 -21.99
#